data_AF-A0A6I2M6D8-F1
#
_entry.id   AF-A0A6I2M6D8-F1
#
_cell.length_a   1.000
_cell.length_b   1.000
_cell.length_c   1.000
_cell.angle_alpha   90.00
_cell.angle_beta   90.00
_cell.angle_gamma   90.00
#
_symmetry.space_group_name_H-M   'P 1'
#
loop_
_entity.id
_entity.type
_entity.pdbx_description
1 polymer ?
#
loop_
_entity_poly.entity_id
_entity_poly.type
_entity_poly.pdbx_seq_one_letter_code
_entity_poly.pdbx_strand_id
1 'polypeptide(L)' 'MTKRNETETENGSMVRNMKDLVEHSKIMEHMKTNQEVKKSGKKPDPAQHEDKK' A
#
# COMPACT_ATOMS: atom_id res chain seq x y z
N MET A 1 18.27 -31.43 -11.18
CA MET A 1 17.13 -30.66 -10.64
C MET A 1 17.63 -29.88 -9.43
N THR A 2 17.83 -28.58 -9.61
CA THR A 2 18.45 -27.70 -8.60
C THR A 2 17.43 -27.39 -7.50
N LYS A 3 17.72 -27.76 -6.26
CA LYS A 3 16.94 -27.36 -5.08
C LYS A 3 16.93 -25.83 -5.02
N ARG A 4 15.76 -25.22 -5.23
CA ARG A 4 15.56 -23.79 -4.96
C ARG A 4 15.52 -23.66 -3.45
N ASN A 5 16.51 -23.00 -2.86
CA ASN A 5 16.42 -22.60 -1.46
C ASN A 5 15.29 -21.57 -1.37
N GLU A 6 14.21 -21.94 -0.69
CA GLU A 6 13.02 -21.12 -0.38
C GLU A 6 13.37 -20.03 0.65
N THR A 7 14.51 -19.36 0.52
CA THR A 7 14.80 -18.17 1.33
C THR A 7 13.97 -17.03 0.75
N GLU A 8 12.72 -16.99 1.22
CA GLU A 8 11.86 -15.84 1.41
C GLU A 8 12.19 -14.68 0.47
N THR A 9 11.42 -14.53 -0.61
CA THR A 9 11.32 -13.25 -1.30
C THR A 9 11.15 -12.15 -0.26
N GLU A 10 12.17 -11.29 -0.08
CA GLU A 10 12.09 -10.12 0.81
C GLU A 10 10.91 -9.20 0.44
N ASN A 11 10.34 -9.39 -0.75
CA ASN A 11 9.23 -8.64 -1.32
C ASN A 11 7.93 -9.49 -1.47
N GLY A 12 7.82 -10.64 -0.80
CA GLY A 12 6.74 -11.61 -1.03
C GLY A 12 5.43 -11.34 -0.30
N SER A 13 5.43 -10.52 0.76
CA SER A 13 4.22 -10.18 1.50
C SER A 13 4.16 -8.68 1.78
N MET A 14 2.97 -8.10 1.58
CA MET A 14 2.69 -6.68 1.89
C MET A 14 2.94 -6.33 3.37
N VAL A 15 2.95 -7.34 4.24
CA VAL A 15 3.20 -7.22 5.69
C VAL A 15 4.03 -8.44 6.11
N ARG A 16 5.15 -8.23 6.82
CA ARG A 16 6.05 -9.33 7.21
C ARG A 16 5.71 -9.91 8.58
N ASN A 17 5.11 -9.13 9.48
CA ASN A 17 4.77 -9.55 10.83
C ASN A 17 3.67 -8.66 11.47
N MET A 18 3.24 -8.99 12.70
CA MET A 18 2.20 -8.24 13.42
C MET A 18 2.60 -6.80 13.77
N LYS A 19 3.87 -6.54 14.06
CA LYS A 19 4.37 -5.19 14.34
C LYS A 19 4.21 -4.30 13.10
N ASP A 20 4.56 -4.82 11.93
CA ASP A 20 4.39 -4.11 10.65
C ASP A 20 2.91 -3.83 10.38
N LEU A 21 2.01 -4.78 10.68
CA LEU A 21 0.57 -4.59 10.54
C LEU A 21 0.07 -3.40 11.39
N VAL A 22 0.47 -3.36 12.66
CA VAL A 22 0.08 -2.29 13.60
C VAL A 22 0.67 -0.93 13.18
N GLU A 23 1.87 -0.92 12.63
CA GLU A 23 2.50 0.31 12.13
C GLU A 23 1.75 0.83 10.90
N HIS A 24 1.48 -0.04 9.93
CA HIS A 24 0.73 0.32 8.74
C HIS A 24 -0.71 0.76 9.06
N SER A 25 -1.39 0.13 10.02
CA SER A 25 -2.74 0.53 10.41
C SER A 25 -2.78 1.96 10.96
N LYS A 26 -1.81 2.33 11.80
CA LYS A 26 -1.70 3.71 12.34
C LYS A 26 -1.42 4.73 11.24
N ILE A 27 -0.62 4.39 10.24
CA ILE A 27 -0.38 5.28 9.09
C ILE A 27 -1.69 5.50 8.33
N MET A 28 -2.46 4.44 8.09
CA MET A 28 -3.75 4.52 7.39
C MET A 28 -4.78 5.35 8.15
N GLU A 29 -4.82 5.29 9.48
CA GLU A 29 -5.73 6.10 10.32
C GLU A 29 -5.58 7.62 10.09
N HIS A 30 -4.37 8.07 9.74
CA HIS A 30 -4.06 9.49 9.54
C HIS A 30 -3.99 9.88 8.06
N MET A 31 -4.25 8.93 7.15
CA MET A 31 -4.17 9.17 5.72
C MET A 31 -5.36 10.00 5.25
N LYS A 32 -5.08 11.11 4.57
CA LYS A 32 -6.10 12.03 4.07
C LYS A 32 -6.81 11.43 2.87
N THR A 33 -8.12 11.63 2.81
CA THR A 33 -8.91 11.35 1.61
C THR A 33 -8.59 12.34 0.49
N ASN A 34 -8.87 11.97 -0.76
CA ASN A 34 -8.73 12.87 -1.90
C ASN A 34 -9.55 14.18 -1.75
N GLN A 35 -10.68 14.12 -1.03
CA GLN A 35 -11.46 15.31 -0.72
C GLN A 35 -10.73 16.26 0.23
N GLU A 36 -10.08 15.73 1.27
CA GLU A 36 -9.32 16.52 2.24
C GLU A 36 -8.02 17.07 1.64
N VAL A 37 -7.35 16.30 0.78
CA VAL A 37 -6.18 16.76 0.02
C VAL A 37 -6.57 17.98 -0.83
N LYS A 38 -7.70 17.92 -1.55
CA LYS A 38 -8.22 19.04 -2.34
C LYS A 38 -8.54 20.27 -1.48
N LYS A 39 -9.17 20.09 -0.32
CA LYS A 39 -9.45 21.20 0.63
C LYS A 39 -8.17 21.88 1.14
N SER A 40 -7.06 21.15 1.23
CA SER A 40 -5.75 21.70 1.62
C SER A 40 -4.99 22.40 0.48
N GLY A 41 -5.60 22.55 -0.70
CA GLY A 41 -4.98 23.19 -1.87
C GLY A 41 -3.96 22.32 -2.61
N LYS A 42 -3.86 21.02 -2.25
CA LYS A 42 -3.02 20.05 -2.95
C LYS A 42 -3.81 19.31 -4.03
N LYS A 43 -3.10 18.82 -5.04
CA LYS A 43 -3.70 17.99 -6.11
C LYS A 43 -3.89 16.56 -5.60
N PRO A 44 -5.11 16.01 -5.60
CA PRO A 44 -5.36 14.61 -5.24
C PRO A 44 -4.89 13.66 -6.34
N ASP A 45 -4.81 12.38 -6.01
CA ASP A 45 -4.45 11.34 -6.96
C ASP A 45 -5.51 11.21 -8.07
N PRO A 46 -5.12 10.86 -9.31
CA PRO A 46 -6.05 10.66 -10.41
C PRO A 46 -7.06 9.55 -10.11
N ALA A 47 -8.30 9.72 -10.59
CA ALA A 47 -9.28 8.65 -10.54
C ALA A 47 -8.82 7.48 -11.41
N GLN A 48 -8.77 6.28 -10.83
CA GLN A 48 -8.55 5.05 -11.58
C GLN A 48 -9.87 4.62 -12.21
N HIS A 49 -9.89 4.48 -13.53
CA HIS A 49 -11.03 3.96 -14.27
C HIS A 49 -10.67 2.59 -14.83
N GLU A 50 -11.64 1.68 -14.91
CA GLU A 50 -11.44 0.43 -15.66
C GLU A 50 -11.26 0.76 -17.14
N ASP A 51 -10.22 0.20 -17.76
CA ASP A 51 -10.10 0.22 -19.20
C ASP A 51 -11.28 -0.55 -19.79
N LYS A 52 -12.12 0.13 -20.58
CA LYS A 52 -13.14 -0.54 -21.40
C LYS A 52 -12.40 -1.33 -22.49
N LYS A 53 -12.10 -2.60 -22.20
CA LYS A 53 -11.59 -3.56 -23.17
C LYS A 53 -12.63 -3.90 -24.22
#